data_AF-A0A6I7NSM6-F1
#
_entry.id   AF-A0A6I7NSM6-F1
#
_cell.length_a   1.000
_cell.length_b   1.000
_cell.length_c   1.000
_cell.angle_alpha   90.00
_cell.angle_beta   90.00
_cell.angle_gamma   90.00
#
_symmetry.space_group_name_H-M   'P 1'
#
loop_
_entity.id
_entity.type
_entity.pdbx_description
1 polymer ?
#
loop_
_entity_poly.entity_id
_entity_poly.type
_entity_poly.pdbx_seq_one_letter_code
_entity_poly.pdbx_strand_id
1 'polypeptide(L)'
;MSNNPKIHFIPPKPPKREKRVGIYCRVSSNSTEQLKSLTAQVSALTRLTAATPQWLLVDVYIDIASSKTGSSRKEFSRMLEDCNSHNLDIILTKSISRFGRDTVDTLEALNQLKTLGLRVIFEQEDLDTSNTDSDLMISIIEAIAQAENESRSDNIKWGIKQR
;
A
#
# COMPACT_ATOMS: atom_id res chain seq x y z
N MET A 1 -5.75 62.12 14.39
CA MET A 1 -5.68 61.26 13.20
C MET A 1 -5.02 59.95 13.62
N SER A 2 -5.81 58.89 13.76
CA SER A 2 -5.36 57.61 14.33
C SER A 2 -4.60 56.81 13.29
N ASN A 3 -3.27 56.76 13.43
CA ASN A 3 -2.39 56.04 12.51
C ASN A 3 -2.48 54.54 12.81
N ASN A 4 -3.33 53.82 12.08
CA ASN A 4 -3.47 52.38 12.25
C ASN A 4 -2.42 51.66 11.38
N PRO A 5 -1.48 50.89 11.95
CA PRO A 5 -0.45 50.22 11.17
C PRO A 5 -1.09 49.19 10.23
N LYS A 6 -0.78 49.28 8.93
CA LYS A 6 -1.19 48.29 7.94
C LYS A 6 -0.45 46.98 8.20
N ILE A 7 -1.17 45.98 8.70
CA ILE A 7 -0.65 44.63 8.87
C ILE A 7 -0.68 43.94 7.50
N HIS A 8 0.49 43.65 6.94
CA HIS A 8 0.61 42.80 5.76
C HIS A 8 0.66 41.33 6.20
N PHE A 9 -0.49 40.65 6.08
CA PHE A 9 -0.58 39.22 6.32
C PHE A 9 -0.02 38.45 5.12
N ILE A 10 1.11 37.78 5.30
CA ILE A 10 1.66 36.84 4.31
C ILE A 10 1.19 35.44 4.72
N PRO A 11 0.23 34.81 4.02
CA PRO A 11 -0.18 33.46 4.35
C PRO A 11 1.01 32.50 4.14
N PRO A 12 1.18 31.49 5.02
CA PRO A 12 2.18 30.45 4.78
C PRO A 12 1.86 29.75 3.45
N LYS A 13 2.85 29.67 2.55
CA LYS A 13 2.72 28.83 1.35
C LYS A 13 2.46 27.40 1.84
N PRO A 14 1.45 26.69 1.31
CA PRO A 14 1.23 25.30 1.68
C PRO A 14 2.51 24.51 1.39
N PRO A 15 2.90 23.57 2.26
CA PRO A 15 4.09 22.75 2.03
C PRO A 15 3.94 22.07 0.67
N LYS A 16 5.00 22.13 -0.13
CA LYS A 16 5.04 21.47 -1.42
C LYS A 16 4.96 19.97 -1.15
N ARG A 17 3.85 19.34 -1.52
CA ARG A 17 3.72 17.88 -1.43
C ARG A 17 4.56 17.28 -2.55
N GLU A 18 5.79 16.93 -2.22
CA GLU A 18 6.82 16.54 -3.19
C GLU A 18 6.76 15.05 -3.57
N LYS A 19 6.13 14.20 -2.76
CA LYS A 19 6.07 12.76 -2.98
C LYS A 19 4.67 12.30 -3.36
N ARG A 20 4.54 11.74 -4.56
CA ARG A 20 3.31 11.17 -5.10
C ARG A 20 3.10 9.76 -4.55
N VAL A 21 2.00 9.57 -3.83
CA VAL A 21 1.70 8.33 -3.12
C VAL A 21 0.51 7.64 -3.76
N GLY A 22 0.66 6.37 -4.08
CA GLY A 22 -0.43 5.47 -4.47
C GLY A 22 -0.75 4.52 -3.32
N ILE A 23 -2.03 4.26 -3.06
CA ILE A 23 -2.44 3.25 -2.07
C ILE A 23 -2.91 2.01 -2.80
N TYR A 24 -2.34 0.84 -2.50
CA TYR A 24 -2.81 -0.44 -3.03
C TYR A 24 -3.53 -1.27 -1.96
N CYS A 25 -4.77 -1.67 -2.25
CA CYS A 25 -5.57 -2.51 -1.38
C CYS A 25 -6.15 -3.70 -2.15
N ARG A 26 -6.17 -4.87 -1.49
CA ARG A 26 -6.74 -6.09 -2.05
C ARG A 26 -7.60 -6.83 -1.02
N VAL A 27 -8.81 -7.25 -1.41
CA VAL A 27 -9.69 -8.09 -0.57
C VAL A 27 -9.97 -9.44 -1.20
N SER A 28 -10.23 -10.45 -0.35
CA SER A 28 -10.39 -11.84 -0.75
C SER A 28 -11.83 -12.23 -1.11
N SER A 29 -12.80 -11.35 -0.89
CA SER A 29 -14.19 -11.54 -1.32
C SER A 29 -14.94 -10.20 -1.42
N ASN A 30 -16.05 -10.22 -2.17
CA ASN A 30 -16.98 -9.09 -2.26
C ASN A 30 -18.05 -9.13 -1.15
N SER A 31 -17.76 -9.75 0.00
CA SER A 31 -18.73 -9.77 1.11
C SER A 31 -18.83 -8.38 1.75
N THR A 32 -20.02 -8.04 2.25
CA THR A 32 -20.31 -6.73 2.86
C THR A 32 -19.36 -6.41 4.02
N GLU A 33 -18.91 -7.42 4.77
CA GLU A 33 -17.94 -7.28 5.86
C GLU A 33 -16.53 -6.98 5.34
N GLN A 34 -16.09 -7.64 4.27
CA GLN A 34 -14.79 -7.36 3.65
C GLN A 34 -14.76 -5.98 2.99
N LEU A 35 -15.86 -5.54 2.39
CA LEU A 35 -15.99 -4.18 1.86
C LEU A 35 -15.93 -3.12 2.97
N LYS A 36 -16.58 -3.35 4.12
CA LYS A 36 -16.45 -2.45 5.27
C LYS A 36 -15.02 -2.40 5.79
N SER A 37 -14.35 -3.56 5.86
CA SER A 37 -12.94 -3.64 6.24
C SER A 37 -12.03 -2.91 5.25
N LEU A 38 -12.30 -3.01 3.95
CA LEU A 38 -11.58 -2.30 2.90
C LEU A 38 -11.72 -0.78 3.05
N THR A 39 -12.95 -0.28 3.22
CA THR A 39 -13.18 1.16 3.43
C THR A 39 -12.45 1.67 4.66
N ALA A 40 -12.43 0.91 5.76
CA ALA A 40 -11.68 1.27 6.95
C ALA A 40 -10.16 1.31 6.69
N GLN A 41 -9.63 0.34 5.94
CA GLN A 41 -8.21 0.28 5.56
C GLN A 41 -7.82 1.46 4.67
N VAL A 42 -8.55 1.70 3.58
CA VAL A 42 -8.31 2.84 2.68
C VAL A 42 -8.38 4.14 3.46
N SER A 43 -9.37 4.29 4.34
CA SER A 43 -9.53 5.48 5.18
C SER A 43 -8.34 5.69 6.12
N ALA A 44 -7.80 4.62 6.72
CA ALA A 44 -6.61 4.70 7.57
C ALA A 44 -5.37 5.12 6.79
N LEU A 45 -5.11 4.48 5.64
CA LEU A 45 -3.94 4.79 4.79
C LEU A 45 -4.05 6.20 4.16
N THR A 46 -5.27 6.62 3.81
CA THR A 46 -5.54 7.98 3.33
C THR A 46 -5.27 9.01 4.41
N ARG A 47 -5.70 8.75 5.66
CA ARG A 47 -5.40 9.63 6.80
C ARG A 47 -3.90 9.73 7.06
N LEU A 48 -3.18 8.60 7.01
CA LEU A 48 -1.72 8.58 7.18
C LEU A 48 -1.03 9.42 6.10
N THR A 49 -1.47 9.29 4.85
CA THR A 49 -0.96 10.09 3.74
C THR A 49 -1.26 11.58 3.93
N ALA A 50 -2.47 11.92 4.37
CA ALA A 50 -2.87 13.31 4.62
C ALA A 50 -2.15 13.94 5.83
N ALA A 51 -1.81 13.14 6.83
CA ALA A 51 -1.06 13.58 8.01
C ALA A 51 0.42 13.85 7.70
N THR A 52 0.93 13.32 6.58
CA THR A 52 2.34 13.45 6.17
C THR A 52 2.48 14.66 5.22
N PRO A 53 3.06 15.80 5.65
CA PRO A 53 2.98 17.06 4.90
C PRO A 53 3.61 17.04 3.51
N GLN A 54 4.54 16.12 3.26
CA GLN A 54 5.27 15.99 1.99
C GLN A 54 4.59 15.05 1.00
N TRP A 55 3.53 14.33 1.42
CA TRP A 55 2.90 13.31 0.60
C TRP A 55 1.64 13.85 -0.09
N LEU A 56 1.48 13.46 -1.35
CA LEU A 56 0.31 13.73 -2.17
C LEU A 56 -0.31 12.40 -2.58
N LEU A 57 -1.49 12.07 -2.05
CA LEU A 57 -2.26 10.95 -2.56
C LEU A 57 -2.64 11.21 -4.01
N VAL A 58 -2.14 10.38 -4.93
CA VAL A 58 -2.46 10.44 -6.36
C VAL A 58 -3.69 9.59 -6.65
N ASP A 59 -3.69 8.33 -6.21
CA ASP A 59 -4.79 7.41 -6.44
C ASP A 59 -4.82 6.25 -5.43
N VAL A 60 -5.95 5.56 -5.38
CA VAL A 60 -6.18 4.34 -4.61
C VAL A 60 -6.56 3.20 -5.56
N TYR A 61 -5.72 2.19 -5.62
CA TYR A 61 -5.82 1.02 -6.47
C TYR A 61 -6.44 -0.13 -5.68
N ILE A 62 -7.62 -0.60 -6.09
CA ILE A 62 -8.40 -1.57 -5.31
C ILE A 62 -8.74 -2.80 -6.14
N ASP A 63 -8.15 -3.95 -5.78
CA ASP A 63 -8.51 -5.24 -6.36
C ASP A 63 -9.44 -6.05 -5.43
N ILE A 64 -10.59 -6.47 -5.96
CA ILE A 64 -11.48 -7.43 -5.30
C ILE A 64 -11.24 -8.80 -5.91
N ALA A 65 -10.60 -9.69 -5.15
CA ALA A 65 -10.18 -11.00 -5.63
C ALA A 65 -10.89 -12.12 -4.88
N SER A 66 -11.89 -12.77 -5.50
CA SER A 66 -12.39 -14.04 -4.97
C SER A 66 -11.39 -15.16 -5.28
N SER A 67 -11.21 -16.10 -4.36
CA SER A 67 -10.38 -17.30 -4.52
C SER A 67 -10.84 -18.24 -5.66
N LYS A 68 -11.99 -17.97 -6.30
CA LYS A 68 -12.41 -18.65 -7.53
C LYS A 68 -11.76 -17.99 -8.74
N THR A 69 -10.84 -18.73 -9.34
CA THR A 69 -10.32 -18.69 -10.72
C THR A 69 -10.69 -17.42 -11.51
N GLY A 70 -9.73 -16.51 -11.69
CA GLY A 70 -9.86 -15.42 -12.68
C GLY A 70 -10.08 -14.02 -12.13
N SER A 71 -9.78 -13.72 -10.86
CA SER A 71 -9.71 -12.32 -10.43
C SER A 71 -8.61 -11.61 -11.24
N SER A 72 -8.99 -10.69 -12.12
CA SER A 72 -8.05 -9.86 -12.87
C SER A 72 -7.54 -8.75 -11.95
N ARG A 73 -6.23 -8.74 -11.67
CA ARG A 73 -5.56 -7.67 -10.90
C ARG A 73 -5.37 -6.42 -11.75
N LYS A 74 -6.49 -5.89 -12.24
CA LYS A 74 -6.50 -4.75 -13.15
C LYS A 74 -5.90 -3.53 -12.46
N GLU A 75 -6.23 -3.32 -11.19
CA GLU A 75 -5.74 -2.16 -10.46
C GLU A 75 -4.28 -2.29 -10.06
N PHE A 76 -3.80 -3.51 -9.77
CA PHE A 76 -2.35 -3.72 -9.59
C PHE A 76 -1.57 -3.45 -10.88
N SER A 77 -2.07 -3.91 -12.03
CA SER A 77 -1.39 -3.69 -13.31
C SER A 77 -1.39 -2.21 -13.68
N ARG A 78 -2.53 -1.53 -13.48
CA ARG A 78 -2.65 -0.08 -13.66
C ARG A 78 -1.71 0.69 -12.73
N MET A 79 -1.59 0.27 -11.48
CA MET A 79 -0.61 0.85 -10.54
C MET A 79 0.82 0.71 -11.07
N LEU A 80 1.21 -0.46 -11.55
CA LEU A 80 2.55 -0.66 -12.13
C LEU A 80 2.79 0.20 -13.37
N GLU A 81 1.77 0.37 -14.23
CA GLU A 81 1.83 1.30 -15.38
C GLU A 81 2.00 2.75 -14.94
N ASP A 82 1.28 3.19 -13.90
CA ASP A 82 1.42 4.51 -13.30
C ASP A 82 2.81 4.70 -12.66
N CYS A 83 3.38 3.65 -12.08
CA CYS A 83 4.77 3.66 -11.59
C CYS A 83 5.77 3.82 -12.73
N ASN A 84 5.62 3.05 -13.81
CA ASN A 84 6.49 3.15 -15.01
C ASN A 84 6.41 4.53 -15.67
N SER A 85 5.23 5.16 -15.63
CA SER A 85 5.00 6.51 -16.15
C SER A 85 5.58 7.62 -15.25
N HIS A 86 6.31 7.25 -14.18
CA HIS A 86 6.85 8.16 -13.17
C HIS A 86 5.76 9.02 -12.50
N ASN A 87 4.53 8.50 -12.42
CA ASN A 87 3.42 9.19 -11.78
C ASN A 87 3.36 8.95 -10.27
N LEU A 88 4.18 8.05 -9.73
CA LEU A 88 4.23 7.67 -8.33
C LEU A 88 5.68 7.61 -7.83
N ASP A 89 5.89 8.05 -6.59
CA ASP A 89 7.14 7.92 -5.85
C ASP A 89 7.05 6.85 -4.76
N ILE A 90 5.87 6.67 -4.17
CA ILE A 90 5.62 5.81 -3.03
C ILE A 90 4.37 4.97 -3.26
N ILE A 91 4.45 3.67 -2.95
CA ILE A 91 3.28 2.78 -2.83
C ILE A 91 3.09 2.46 -1.36
N LEU A 92 1.87 2.68 -0.86
CA LEU A 92 1.47 2.32 0.48
C LEU A 92 0.50 1.14 0.42
N THR A 93 0.77 0.08 1.17
CA THR A 93 -0.10 -1.09 1.25
C THR A 93 -0.18 -1.62 2.67
N LYS A 94 -1.24 -2.37 2.97
CA LYS A 94 -1.47 -2.88 4.32
C LYS A 94 -0.45 -3.94 4.71
N SER A 95 -0.27 -4.94 3.86
CA SER A 95 0.59 -6.08 4.18
C SER A 95 1.12 -6.75 2.93
N ILE A 96 2.19 -7.54 3.07
CA ILE A 96 2.80 -8.21 1.91
C ILE A 96 1.83 -9.20 1.28
N SER A 97 1.07 -9.92 2.12
CA SER A 97 -0.02 -10.81 1.69
C SER A 97 -1.18 -10.10 0.98
N ARG A 98 -1.29 -8.78 1.08
CA ARG A 98 -2.27 -7.97 0.33
C ARG A 98 -1.66 -7.41 -0.95
N PHE A 99 -0.34 -7.27 -0.99
CA PHE A 99 0.40 -6.77 -2.13
C PHE A 99 0.53 -7.78 -3.28
N GLY A 100 0.95 -9.03 -3.03
CA GLY A 100 1.13 -10.04 -4.09
C GLY A 100 0.34 -11.33 -3.85
N ARG A 101 0.24 -12.20 -4.87
CA ARG A 101 -0.51 -13.48 -4.75
C ARG A 101 0.34 -14.62 -4.22
N ASP A 102 1.60 -14.62 -4.58
CA ASP A 102 2.61 -15.59 -4.22
C ASP A 102 3.95 -14.88 -4.07
N THR A 103 4.92 -15.59 -3.51
CA THR A 103 6.26 -15.04 -3.24
C THR A 103 6.93 -14.53 -4.50
N VAL A 104 6.82 -15.26 -5.61
CA VAL A 104 7.54 -14.95 -6.85
C VAL A 104 7.01 -13.66 -7.47
N ASP A 105 5.70 -13.55 -7.66
CA ASP A 105 5.02 -12.36 -8.18
C ASP A 105 5.28 -11.12 -7.31
N THR A 106 5.32 -11.30 -5.98
CA THR A 106 5.64 -10.22 -5.05
C THR A 106 7.08 -9.71 -5.24
N LEU A 107 8.04 -10.63 -5.33
CA LEU A 107 9.46 -10.28 -5.49
C LEU A 107 9.75 -9.63 -6.84
N GLU A 108 9.14 -10.14 -7.91
CA GLU A 108 9.29 -9.56 -9.25
C GLU A 108 8.78 -8.12 -9.27
N ALA A 109 7.58 -7.88 -8.73
CA ALA A 109 7.02 -6.54 -8.64
C ALA A 109 7.88 -5.60 -7.79
N LEU A 110 8.38 -6.06 -6.64
CA LEU A 110 9.25 -5.25 -5.78
C LEU A 110 10.60 -4.93 -6.44
N ASN A 111 11.21 -5.88 -7.15
CA ASN A 111 12.43 -5.65 -7.92
C ASN A 111 12.21 -4.64 -9.04
N GLN A 112 11.09 -4.75 -9.76
CA GLN A 112 10.72 -3.79 -10.79
C GLN A 112 10.57 -2.38 -10.20
N LEU A 113 9.81 -2.24 -9.12
CA LEU A 113 9.59 -0.96 -8.45
C LEU A 113 10.89 -0.37 -7.89
N LYS A 114 11.77 -1.20 -7.34
CA LYS A 114 13.10 -0.78 -6.87
C LYS A 114 13.96 -0.28 -8.02
N THR A 115 13.94 -0.95 -9.17
CA THR A 115 14.69 -0.53 -10.38
C THR A 115 14.20 0.82 -10.89
N LEU A 116 12.90 1.09 -10.75
CA LEU A 116 12.29 2.39 -11.08
C LEU A 116 12.51 3.46 -9.99
N GLY A 117 13.16 3.12 -8.88
CA GLY A 117 13.42 4.04 -7.76
C GLY A 117 12.19 4.33 -6.88
N LEU A 118 11.14 3.51 -6.96
CA LEU A 118 9.96 3.66 -6.11
C LEU A 118 10.18 3.06 -4.72
N ARG A 119 9.59 3.70 -3.73
CA ARG A 119 9.50 3.22 -2.35
C ARG A 119 8.17 2.48 -2.15
N VAL A 120 8.20 1.33 -1.49
CA VAL A 120 7.01 0.58 -1.06
C VAL A 120 7.01 0.52 0.46
N ILE A 121 5.86 0.78 1.07
CA ILE A 121 5.68 0.77 2.52
C ILE A 121 4.57 -0.22 2.86
N PHE A 122 4.90 -1.17 3.73
CA PHE A 122 3.98 -2.17 4.27
C PHE A 122 3.66 -1.82 5.71
N GLU A 123 2.42 -1.43 5.97
CA GLU A 123 2.01 -0.88 7.26
C GLU A 123 2.02 -1.93 8.39
N GLN A 124 1.57 -3.15 8.12
CA GLN A 124 1.45 -4.21 9.12
C GLN A 124 2.81 -4.78 9.54
N GLU A 125 3.75 -4.89 8.61
CA GLU A 125 5.10 -5.41 8.84
C GLU A 125 6.09 -4.30 9.26
N ASP A 126 5.65 -3.05 9.37
CA ASP A 126 6.50 -1.86 9.62
C ASP A 126 7.73 -1.82 8.69
N LEU A 127 7.51 -2.19 7.42
CA LEU A 127 8.58 -2.41 6.44
C LEU A 127 8.57 -1.33 5.36
N ASP A 128 9.75 -0.79 5.07
CA ASP A 128 9.96 0.31 4.14
C ASP A 128 11.11 0.02 3.19
N THR A 129 10.82 -0.03 1.88
CA THR A 129 11.82 -0.39 0.89
C THR A 129 12.85 0.69 0.58
N SER A 130 12.70 1.91 1.11
CA SER A 130 13.71 2.97 0.97
C SER A 130 14.86 2.85 1.97
N ASN A 131 14.68 2.09 3.06
CA ASN A 131 15.64 2.05 4.16
C ASN A 131 16.71 0.96 4.07
N THR A 132 16.64 0.00 3.12
CA THR A 132 17.58 -1.14 3.18
C THR A 132 17.84 -1.87 1.85
N ASP A 133 19.07 -2.38 1.76
CA ASP A 133 19.71 -3.18 0.71
C ASP A 133 19.15 -4.63 0.59
N SER A 134 19.85 -5.53 -0.09
CA SER A 134 19.52 -6.96 -0.32
C SER A 134 18.88 -7.72 0.85
N ASP A 135 19.20 -7.37 2.10
CA ASP A 135 18.59 -7.94 3.31
C ASP A 135 17.08 -7.71 3.40
N LEU A 136 16.57 -6.61 2.85
CA LEU A 136 15.14 -6.35 2.77
C LEU A 136 14.40 -7.39 1.94
N MET A 137 14.97 -7.79 0.80
CA MET A 137 14.37 -8.81 -0.04
C MET A 137 14.33 -10.15 0.69
N ILE A 138 15.35 -10.45 1.49
CA ILE A 138 15.40 -11.63 2.35
C ILE A 138 14.29 -11.54 3.42
N SER A 139 14.18 -10.41 4.13
CA SER A 139 13.11 -10.20 5.13
C SER A 139 11.71 -10.28 4.53
N ILE A 140 11.51 -9.81 3.29
CA ILE A 140 10.25 -9.93 2.58
C ILE A 140 9.96 -11.40 2.24
N ILE A 141 10.95 -12.16 1.76
CA ILE A 141 10.80 -13.61 1.52
C ILE A 141 10.44 -14.34 2.80
N GLU A 142 11.12 -14.04 3.91
CA GLU A 142 10.85 -14.61 5.23
C GLU A 142 9.43 -14.27 5.71
N ALA A 143 9.02 -13.01 5.59
CA ALA A 143 7.69 -12.56 5.96
C ALA A 143 6.58 -13.22 5.11
N ILE A 144 6.81 -13.41 3.81
CA ILE A 144 5.87 -14.12 2.92
C ILE A 144 5.78 -15.59 3.32
N ALA A 145 6.92 -16.26 3.52
CA ALA A 145 6.96 -17.66 3.92
C ALA A 145 6.24 -17.87 5.26
N GLN A 146 6.41 -16.95 6.21
CA GLN A 146 5.71 -16.98 7.49
C GLN A 146 4.20 -16.76 7.32
N ALA A 147 3.77 -15.73 6.58
CA ALA A 147 2.37 -15.43 6.36
C ALA A 147 1.61 -16.57 5.64
N GLU A 148 2.25 -17.23 4.67
CA GLU A 148 1.69 -18.44 4.06
C GLU A 148 1.55 -19.59 5.05
N ASN A 149 2.56 -19.81 5.89
CA ASN A 149 2.54 -20.88 6.88
C ASN A 149 1.49 -20.67 7.97
N GLU A 150 1.31 -19.44 8.43
CA GLU A 150 0.25 -19.05 9.36
C GLU A 150 -1.14 -19.22 8.71
N SER A 151 -1.32 -18.75 7.48
CA SER A 151 -2.58 -18.90 6.76
C SER A 151 -2.95 -20.37 6.52
N ARG A 152 -1.98 -21.22 6.15
CA ARG A 152 -2.19 -22.67 6.05
C ARG A 152 -2.55 -23.28 7.40
N SER A 153 -1.85 -22.91 8.46
CA SER A 153 -2.11 -23.41 9.82
C SER A 153 -3.51 -23.04 10.31
N ASP A 154 -3.95 -21.80 10.07
CA ASP A 154 -5.29 -21.35 10.44
C ASP A 154 -6.36 -22.08 9.64
N ASN A 155 -6.18 -22.26 8.33
CA ASN A 155 -7.12 -23.02 7.50
C ASN A 155 -7.26 -24.48 7.96
N ILE A 156 -6.16 -25.12 8.38
CA ILE A 156 -6.16 -26.48 8.95
C ILE A 156 -6.95 -26.50 10.27
N LYS A 157 -6.67 -25.57 11.20
CA LYS A 157 -7.40 -25.48 12.47
C LYS A 157 -8.90 -25.26 12.27
N TRP A 158 -9.28 -24.39 11.33
CA TRP A 158 -10.68 -24.14 10.98
C TRP A 158 -11.36 -25.37 10.35
N GLY A 159 -10.66 -26.10 9.47
CA GLY A 159 -11.17 -27.34 8.88
C GLY A 159 -11.35 -28.48 9.89
N ILE A 160 -10.51 -28.54 10.92
CA ILE A 160 -10.67 -29.50 12.03
C ILE A 160 -11.85 -29.11 12.92
N LYS A 161 -12.07 -27.80 13.15
CA LYS A 161 -13.16 -27.30 14.01
C LYS A 161 -14.55 -27.37 13.36
N GLN A 162 -14.63 -27.53 12.04
CA GLN A 162 -15.88 -27.73 11.29
C GLN A 162 -16.22 -29.21 11.04
N ARG A 163 -15.41 -30.16 11.54
CA ARG A 163 -15.77 -31.59 11.65
C ARG A 163 -16.35 -31.87 13.03
#